data_AF-A0A6G3XBI0-F1
#
_entry.id   AF-A0A6G3XBI0-F1
#
_cell.length_a   1.000
_cell.length_b   1.000
_cell.length_c   1.000
_cell.angle_alpha   90.00
_cell.angle_beta   90.00
_cell.angle_gamma   90.00
#
_symmetry.space_group_name_H-M   'P 1'
#
loop_
_entity.id
_entity.type
_entity.pdbx_description
1 polymer ?
#
loop_
_entity_poly.entity_id
_entity_poly.type
_entity_poly.pdbx_seq_one_letter_code
_entity_poly.pdbx_strand_id
1 'polypeptide(L)'
;QVSRVFGSGDDKKSGGIPTNTVCGRNLTGDHPGDAGAGGGQLVEGDCISATAKEIACASAGAADFKVLGLVKEKTECPAATTEPMQLMMAMGRPYDVICGGKV
;
A
#
# COMPACT_ATOMS: atom_id res chain seq x y z
N GLN A 1 10.78 20.27 -2.58
CA GLN A 1 11.36 20.44 -1.23
C GLN A 1 11.71 19.04 -0.74
N VAL A 2 12.97 18.74 -0.47
CA VAL A 2 13.40 17.40 -0.01
C VAL A 2 14.12 17.59 1.33
N SER A 3 13.73 16.82 2.33
CA SER A 3 14.44 16.72 3.60
C SER A 3 15.11 15.34 3.63
N ARG A 4 16.44 15.31 3.82
CA ARG A 4 17.24 14.08 3.82
C ARG A 4 17.62 13.68 5.25
N VAL A 5 17.66 12.37 5.50
CA VAL A 5 18.64 11.74 6.41
C VAL A 5 19.07 10.40 5.79
N PHE A 6 20.36 10.05 5.91
CA PHE A 6 20.98 8.88 5.27
C PHE A 6 21.02 7.69 6.23
N GLY A 7 20.61 6.51 5.75
CA GLY A 7 21.03 5.23 6.32
C GLY A 7 22.01 4.57 5.36
N SER A 8 23.30 4.59 5.70
CA SER A 8 24.32 3.80 5.00
C SER A 8 24.09 2.32 5.28
N GLY A 9 24.10 1.49 4.23
CA GLY A 9 24.19 0.04 4.39
C GLY A 9 25.54 -0.36 4.98
N ASP A 10 25.56 -1.45 5.73
CA ASP A 10 26.41 -2.63 5.48
C ASP A 10 26.18 -3.65 6.61
N ASP A 11 25.87 -4.86 6.19
CA ASP A 11 26.16 -6.15 6.81
C ASP A 11 26.22 -6.26 8.35
N LYS A 12 25.37 -7.16 8.85
CA LYS A 12 25.38 -7.78 10.18
C LYS A 12 24.67 -6.96 11.28
N LYS A 13 23.63 -7.64 11.79
CA LYS A 13 22.97 -7.49 13.10
C LYS A 13 21.86 -6.44 13.20
N SER A 14 20.75 -6.99 13.69
CA SER A 14 19.59 -6.35 14.32
C SER A 14 18.64 -5.61 13.39
N GLY A 15 17.57 -6.32 13.03
CA GLY A 15 16.37 -5.74 12.46
C GLY A 15 15.80 -4.66 13.38
N GLY A 16 15.87 -3.43 12.90
CA GLY A 16 15.08 -2.31 13.36
C GLY A 16 14.82 -1.47 12.12
N ILE A 17 13.57 -1.42 11.67
CA ILE A 17 13.17 -0.56 10.56
C ILE A 17 13.57 0.87 10.97
N PRO A 18 14.42 1.57 10.21
CA PRO A 18 14.80 2.94 10.55
C PRO A 18 13.52 3.79 10.56
N THR A 19 13.31 4.55 11.63
CA THR A 19 12.11 5.38 11.86
C THR A 19 11.96 6.55 10.89
N ASN A 20 12.93 6.74 9.99
CA ASN A 20 12.98 7.84 9.02
C ASN A 20 12.97 7.29 7.59
N THR A 21 11.78 6.95 7.09
CA THR A 21 11.52 6.63 5.69
C THR A 21 11.57 7.90 4.84
N VAL A 22 12.41 7.95 3.80
CA VAL A 22 12.41 9.04 2.83
C VAL A 22 11.38 8.76 1.74
N CYS A 23 10.23 9.44 1.82
CA CYS A 23 9.21 9.40 0.78
C CYS A 23 9.44 10.58 -0.18
N GLY A 24 10.07 10.32 -1.33
CA GLY A 24 10.21 11.31 -2.39
C GLY A 24 8.88 11.48 -3.13
N ARG A 25 8.13 12.56 -2.86
CA ARG A 25 7.03 12.97 -3.75
C ARG A 25 7.60 13.81 -4.90
N ASN A 26 7.07 13.61 -6.11
CA ASN A 26 7.46 14.33 -7.33
C ASN A 26 8.79 13.87 -7.98
N LEU A 27 9.05 12.55 -7.99
CA LEU A 27 10.06 11.96 -8.85
C LEU A 27 9.46 11.77 -10.26
N THR A 28 10.16 12.18 -11.31
CA THR A 28 9.68 12.08 -12.70
C THR A 28 9.86 10.67 -13.24
N GLY A 29 8.78 10.02 -13.67
CA GLY A 29 8.76 8.61 -14.16
C GLY A 29 8.10 7.66 -13.15
N ASP A 30 7.86 6.40 -13.54
CA ASP A 30 7.35 5.37 -12.63
C ASP A 30 8.44 4.91 -11.64
N HIS A 31 8.12 4.89 -10.34
CA HIS A 31 9.03 4.48 -9.27
C HIS A 31 8.42 3.36 -8.40
N PRO A 32 9.25 2.50 -7.77
CA PRO A 32 8.77 1.58 -6.74
C PRO A 32 8.09 2.35 -5.60
N GLY A 33 6.84 2.00 -5.28
CA GLY A 33 5.99 2.69 -4.30
C GLY A 33 4.98 3.70 -4.89
N ASP A 34 4.95 3.92 -6.21
CA ASP A 34 3.81 4.59 -6.86
C ASP A 34 2.56 3.69 -6.80
N ALA A 35 1.37 4.31 -6.83
CA ALA A 35 0.11 3.58 -6.78
C ALA A 35 0.02 2.59 -7.96
N GLY A 36 -0.06 1.30 -7.63
CA GLY A 36 -0.09 0.18 -8.57
C GLY A 36 1.28 -0.35 -9.00
N ALA A 37 2.39 0.27 -8.59
CA ALA A 37 3.76 -0.23 -8.84
C ALA A 37 4.22 -1.22 -7.75
N GLY A 38 3.64 -1.14 -6.56
CA GLY A 38 3.96 -1.96 -5.41
C GLY A 38 5.27 -1.58 -4.70
N GLY A 39 5.54 -2.19 -3.54
CA GLY A 39 6.78 -2.05 -2.76
C GLY A 39 6.68 -1.19 -1.49
N GLY A 40 5.49 -0.89 -0.97
CA GLY A 40 5.38 0.12 0.09
C GLY A 40 4.19 -0.01 1.04
N GLN A 41 3.71 1.15 1.47
CA GLN A 41 2.47 1.28 2.22
C GLN A 41 1.33 1.33 1.23
N LEU A 42 0.34 0.45 1.42
CA LEU A 42 -0.84 0.41 0.58
C LEU A 42 -1.54 1.77 0.55
N VAL A 43 -1.86 2.24 -0.66
CA VAL A 43 -2.61 3.46 -0.95
C VAL A 43 -3.75 3.20 -1.92
N GLU A 44 -4.67 4.16 -2.04
CA GLU A 44 -5.72 4.12 -3.06
C GLU A 44 -5.09 4.06 -4.46
N GLY A 45 -5.61 3.17 -5.31
CA GLY A 45 -5.09 2.91 -6.65
C GLY A 45 -4.14 1.71 -6.76
N ASP A 46 -3.64 1.19 -5.64
CA ASP A 46 -2.85 -0.06 -5.62
C ASP A 46 -3.69 -1.28 -6.02
N CYS A 47 -2.99 -2.36 -6.39
CA CYS A 47 -3.62 -3.65 -6.59
C CYS A 47 -3.23 -4.61 -5.47
N ILE A 48 -4.18 -5.42 -5.04
CA ILE A 48 -4.02 -6.43 -4.00
C ILE A 48 -4.53 -7.76 -4.49
N SER A 49 -3.89 -8.84 -4.06
CA SER A 49 -4.42 -10.18 -4.26
C SER A 49 -5.69 -10.41 -3.45
N ALA A 50 -6.39 -11.52 -3.72
CA ALA A 50 -7.52 -11.98 -2.92
C ALA A 50 -7.23 -12.17 -1.41
N THR A 51 -5.95 -12.19 -1.02
CA THR A 51 -5.52 -12.27 0.39
C THR A 51 -5.05 -10.93 0.95
N ALA A 52 -5.44 -9.80 0.33
CA ALA A 52 -5.06 -8.44 0.69
C ALA A 52 -3.53 -8.18 0.70
N LYS A 53 -2.78 -8.93 -0.11
CA LYS A 53 -1.34 -8.70 -0.31
C LYS A 53 -1.13 -7.75 -1.49
N GLU A 54 -0.40 -6.67 -1.28
CA GLU A 54 -0.01 -5.73 -2.35
C GLU A 54 0.75 -6.45 -3.48
N ILE A 55 0.38 -6.11 -4.70
CA ILE A 55 0.96 -6.58 -5.96
C ILE A 55 1.01 -5.42 -6.96
N ALA A 56 1.90 -5.50 -7.94
CA ALA A 56 1.87 -4.57 -9.06
C ALA A 56 0.59 -4.80 -9.88
N CYS A 57 -0.10 -3.71 -10.24
CA CYS A 57 -1.32 -3.77 -11.06
C CYS A 57 -1.07 -4.35 -12.45
N ALA A 58 0.13 -4.18 -13.00
CA ALA A 58 0.53 -4.81 -14.26
C ALA A 58 0.51 -6.36 -14.20
N SER A 59 0.56 -6.93 -12.98
CA SER A 59 0.52 -8.37 -12.74
C SER A 59 -0.83 -8.83 -12.18
N ALA A 60 -1.80 -7.93 -12.01
CA ALA A 60 -3.10 -8.26 -11.44
C ALA A 60 -3.96 -9.03 -12.45
N GLY A 61 -4.59 -10.09 -11.98
CA GLY A 61 -5.53 -10.92 -12.75
C GLY A 61 -6.98 -10.75 -12.28
N ALA A 62 -7.88 -11.54 -12.88
CA ALA A 62 -9.33 -11.46 -12.60
C ALA A 62 -9.73 -11.77 -11.14
N ALA A 63 -8.85 -12.42 -10.37
CA ALA A 63 -9.05 -12.75 -8.97
C ALA A 63 -8.54 -11.67 -8.01
N ASP A 64 -7.84 -10.66 -8.54
CA ASP A 64 -7.23 -9.58 -7.76
C ASP A 64 -8.13 -8.33 -7.76
N PHE A 65 -7.82 -7.39 -6.90
CA PHE A 65 -8.63 -6.20 -6.65
C PHE A 65 -7.81 -4.93 -6.69
N LYS A 66 -8.40 -3.86 -7.22
CA LYS A 66 -7.89 -2.50 -7.09
C LYS A 66 -8.38 -1.89 -5.79
N VAL A 67 -7.51 -1.24 -5.05
CA VAL A 67 -7.85 -0.50 -3.82
C VAL A 67 -8.58 0.77 -4.22
N LEU A 68 -9.86 0.83 -3.89
CA LEU A 68 -10.71 2.01 -4.10
C LEU A 68 -10.79 2.92 -2.87
N GLY A 69 -10.39 2.40 -1.71
CA GLY A 69 -10.47 3.12 -0.44
C GLY A 69 -9.81 2.35 0.70
N LEU A 70 -9.26 3.10 1.66
CA LEU A 70 -8.69 2.59 2.90
C LEU A 70 -9.40 3.28 4.06
N VAL A 71 -10.34 2.59 4.69
CA VAL A 71 -11.31 3.18 5.62
C VAL A 71 -11.32 2.45 6.96
N LYS A 72 -11.99 3.01 7.97
CA LYS A 72 -12.12 2.36 9.28
C LYS A 72 -13.27 1.36 9.30
N GLU A 73 -14.38 1.71 8.66
CA GLU A 73 -15.59 0.88 8.65
C GLU A 73 -16.03 0.52 7.23
N LYS A 74 -16.61 -0.68 7.06
CA LYS A 74 -17.08 -1.16 5.74
C LYS A 74 -18.14 -0.26 5.11
N THR A 75 -18.88 0.47 5.93
CA THR A 75 -19.93 1.43 5.54
C THR A 75 -19.36 2.67 4.86
N GLU A 76 -18.08 2.98 5.06
CA GLU A 76 -17.38 4.11 4.45
C GLU A 76 -16.84 3.78 3.05
N CYS A 77 -16.93 2.51 2.63
CA CYS A 77 -16.44 2.10 1.33
C CYS A 77 -17.25 2.76 0.19
N PRO A 78 -16.60 3.19 -0.90
CA PRO A 78 -17.30 3.71 -2.08
C PRO A 78 -18.28 2.70 -2.67
N ALA A 79 -19.36 3.16 -3.29
CA ALA A 79 -20.38 2.29 -3.89
C ALA A 79 -19.85 1.34 -4.98
N ALA A 80 -18.71 1.67 -5.59
CA ALA A 80 -18.02 0.82 -6.58
C ALA A 80 -17.23 -0.35 -5.96
N THR A 81 -17.21 -0.46 -4.62
CA THR A 81 -16.54 -1.54 -3.90
C THR A 81 -17.26 -2.86 -4.14
N THR A 82 -16.53 -3.85 -4.64
CA THR A 82 -17.04 -5.21 -4.84
C THR A 82 -16.65 -6.14 -3.71
N GLU A 83 -15.54 -5.87 -3.02
CA GLU A 83 -14.97 -6.76 -2.00
C GLU A 83 -14.37 -5.98 -0.81
N PRO A 84 -15.14 -5.78 0.28
CA PRO A 84 -14.66 -5.10 1.48
C PRO A 84 -13.91 -6.08 2.40
N MET A 85 -12.58 -5.94 2.49
CA MET A 85 -11.70 -6.80 3.28
C MET A 85 -11.39 -6.19 4.64
N GLN A 86 -11.81 -6.86 5.73
CA GLN A 86 -11.50 -6.44 7.09
C GLN A 86 -10.14 -6.98 7.54
N LEU A 87 -9.28 -6.11 8.03
CA LEU A 87 -7.96 -6.46 8.55
C LEU A 87 -8.05 -6.66 10.06
N MET A 88 -7.69 -7.85 10.55
CA MET A 88 -7.89 -8.21 11.96
C MET A 88 -6.77 -7.72 12.92
N MET A 89 -5.74 -7.00 12.43
CA MET A 89 -4.63 -6.49 13.25
C MET A 89 -4.08 -5.17 12.70
N ALA A 90 -4.31 -4.05 13.39
CA ALA A 90 -3.85 -2.72 13.00
C ALA A 90 -2.95 -2.08 14.08
N MET A 91 -1.76 -2.64 14.32
CA MET A 91 -0.74 -1.87 15.05
C MET A 91 -0.14 -0.83 14.10
N GLY A 92 -0.60 0.43 14.22
CA GLY A 92 -0.03 1.59 13.52
C GLY A 92 -0.57 1.88 12.12
N ARG A 93 -1.61 1.18 11.64
CA ARG A 93 -2.30 1.52 10.37
C ARG A 93 -3.52 2.42 10.64
N PRO A 94 -3.77 3.45 9.80
CA PRO A 94 -4.90 4.36 10.01
C PRO A 94 -6.26 3.82 9.51
N TYR A 95 -6.30 2.59 8.97
CA TYR A 95 -7.48 1.94 8.38
C TYR A 95 -7.58 0.47 8.82
N ASP A 96 -8.82 -0.02 8.89
CA ASP A 96 -9.17 -1.39 9.30
C ASP A 96 -9.87 -2.17 8.17
N VAL A 97 -10.25 -1.48 7.10
CA VAL A 97 -10.93 -2.05 5.94
C VAL A 97 -10.26 -1.58 4.65
N ILE A 98 -10.02 -2.53 3.74
CA ILE A 98 -9.65 -2.24 2.35
C ILE A 98 -10.89 -2.41 1.49
N CYS A 99 -11.26 -1.36 0.75
CA CYS A 99 -12.36 -1.38 -0.20
C CYS A 99 -11.83 -1.83 -1.57
N GLY A 100 -11.96 -3.12 -1.89
CA GLY A 100 -11.52 -3.69 -3.17
C GLY A 100 -12.57 -3.55 -4.27
N GLY A 101 -12.16 -3.07 -5.44
CA GLY A 101 -12.89 -3.13 -6.70
C GLY A 101 -12.25 -4.12 -7.66
N LYS A 102 -12.99 -4.60 -8.67
CA LYS A 102 -12.37 -5.38 -9.75
C LYS A 102 -11.33 -4.55 -10.52
N VAL A 103 -10.19 -5.17 -10.83
CA VAL A 103 -9.13 -4.59 -11.69
C VAL A 103 -9.55 -4.49 -13.15
#